data_AF-A0A7S4MB52-F1
#
_entry.id   AF-A0A7S4MB52-F1
#
_cell.length_a   1.000
_cell.length_b   1.000
_cell.length_c   1.000
_cell.angle_alpha   90.00
_cell.angle_beta   90.00
_cell.angle_gamma   90.00
#
_symmetry.space_group_name_H-M   'P 1'
#
loop_
_entity.id
_entity.type
_entity.pdbx_description
1 polymer ?
#
loop_
_entity_poly.entity_id
_entity_poly.type
_entity_poly.pdbx_seq_one_letter_code
_entity_poly.pdbx_strand_id
1 'polypeptide(L)'
;MNSFMSLLDYGFTPCSLAEGSASCRYPENYVQAESKYTPANITDAEQVVNDLDLLLTGNRINPTFKQYIINEYNETMTNESPEAAFKLAQKLVVLSPEFHV
;
A
#
# COMPACT_ATOMS: atom_id res chain seq x y z
N MET A 1 7.45 -2.69 12.30
CA MET A 1 7.08 -2.22 10.94
C MET A 1 5.74 -2.79 10.47
N ASN A 2 4.71 -2.92 11.33
CA ASN A 2 3.44 -3.56 10.94
C ASN A 2 2.28 -2.58 10.74
N SER A 3 2.37 -1.36 11.28
CA SER A 3 1.22 -0.43 11.32
C SER A 3 0.82 0.12 9.96
N PHE A 4 1.76 0.43 9.06
CA PHE A 4 1.44 0.91 7.71
C PHE A 4 1.00 -0.21 6.77
N MET A 5 1.56 -1.41 6.93
CA MET A 5 1.11 -2.59 6.19
C MET A 5 -0.34 -2.94 6.53
N SER A 6 -0.69 -2.93 7.82
CA SER A 6 -2.08 -3.11 8.27
C SER A 6 -3.01 -2.01 7.77
N LEU A 7 -2.52 -0.77 7.61
CA LEU A 7 -3.29 0.32 6.99
C LEU A 7 -3.59 0.03 5.52
N LEU A 8 -2.61 -0.43 4.74
CA LEU A 8 -2.82 -0.83 3.35
C LEU A 8 -3.76 -2.04 3.24
N ASP A 9 -3.70 -2.97 4.20
CA ASP A 9 -4.51 -4.18 4.17
C ASP A 9 -5.95 -3.98 4.61
N TYR A 10 -6.16 -3.21 5.68
CA TYR A 10 -7.41 -3.18 6.42
C TYR A 10 -7.92 -1.77 6.73
N GLY A 11 -7.14 -0.71 6.40
CA GLY A 11 -7.47 0.66 6.80
C GLY A 11 -7.17 0.95 8.28
N PHE A 12 -7.43 2.18 8.72
CA PHE A 12 -7.41 2.51 10.16
C PHE A 12 -8.73 2.09 10.83
N THR A 13 -8.63 1.16 11.76
CA THR A 13 -9.71 0.78 12.66
C THR A 13 -9.73 1.69 13.90
N PRO A 14 -10.83 2.36 14.24
CA PRO A 14 -10.94 3.08 15.50
C PRO A 14 -10.85 2.11 16.68
N CYS A 15 -9.88 2.33 17.56
CA CYS A 15 -9.85 1.73 18.88
C CYS A 15 -10.30 2.76 19.91
N SER A 16 -11.31 2.40 20.70
CA SER A 16 -11.74 3.18 21.86
C SER A 16 -10.92 2.74 23.07
N LEU A 17 -10.26 3.70 23.72
CA LEU A 17 -9.61 3.53 25.02
C LEU A 17 -10.56 4.08 26.09
N ALA A 18 -11.44 3.23 26.61
CA ALA A 18 -12.26 3.56 27.78
C ALA A 18 -11.69 2.80 28.98
N GLU A 19 -11.36 3.56 30.03
CA GLU A 19 -10.99 3.12 31.40
C GLU A 19 -10.65 1.62 31.54
N GLY A 20 -9.42 1.25 31.16
CA GLY A 20 -8.87 -0.10 31.43
C GLY A 20 -9.21 -1.19 30.41
N SER A 21 -9.96 -0.90 29.35
CA SER A 21 -10.19 -1.84 28.24
C SER A 21 -9.99 -1.18 26.87
N ALA A 22 -9.08 -1.72 26.07
CA ALA A 22 -8.95 -1.35 24.66
C ALA A 22 -9.93 -2.20 23.85
N SER A 23 -11.00 -1.59 23.32
CA SER A 23 -11.91 -2.27 22.39
C SER A 23 -11.67 -1.74 20.98
N CYS A 24 -11.10 -2.56 20.11
CA CYS A 24 -11.01 -2.29 18.69
C CYS A 24 -12.21 -2.94 17.99
N ARG A 25 -13.00 -2.16 17.22
CA ARG A 25 -14.12 -2.70 16.44
C ARG A 25 -13.57 -3.46 15.23
N TYR A 26 -13.80 -4.77 15.12
CA TYR A 26 -13.37 -5.54 13.94
C TYR A 26 -13.96 -5.00 12.62
N PRO A 27 -13.26 -5.15 11.49
CA PRO A 27 -13.11 -4.11 10.47
C PRO A 27 -14.17 -4.08 9.37
N GLU A 28 -15.19 -4.93 9.39
CA GLU A 28 -16.04 -5.08 8.19
C GLU A 28 -16.86 -3.82 7.82
N ASN A 29 -17.07 -2.88 8.75
CA ASN A 29 -17.95 -1.73 8.50
C ASN A 29 -17.44 -0.37 9.00
N TYR A 30 -16.21 -0.26 9.54
CA TYR A 30 -15.71 0.98 10.15
C TYR A 30 -14.23 1.20 9.84
N VAL A 31 -13.92 1.51 8.57
CA VAL A 31 -12.61 2.06 8.19
C VAL A 31 -12.68 3.59 8.35
N GLN A 32 -11.92 4.15 9.30
CA GLN A 32 -11.93 5.59 9.57
C GLN A 32 -11.00 6.38 8.64
N ALA A 33 -9.97 5.74 8.10
CA ALA A 33 -9.08 6.32 7.10
C ALA A 33 -8.56 5.24 6.15
N GLU A 34 -8.77 5.46 4.86
CA GLU A 34 -8.25 4.68 3.74
C GLU A 34 -7.41 5.60 2.84
N SER A 35 -6.43 5.02 2.16
CA SER A 35 -5.75 5.73 1.07
C SER A 35 -6.75 5.92 -0.08
N LYS A 36 -7.14 7.16 -0.36
CA LYS A 36 -7.97 7.51 -1.53
C LYS A 36 -7.18 7.65 -2.83
N TYR A 37 -5.86 7.52 -2.77
CA TYR A 37 -5.02 7.63 -3.95
C TYR A 37 -5.33 6.47 -4.90
N THR A 38 -5.69 6.81 -6.13
CA THR A 38 -5.88 5.89 -7.25
C THR A 38 -5.04 6.38 -8.42
N PRO A 39 -4.27 5.51 -9.09
CA PRO A 39 -3.47 5.91 -10.23
C PRO A 39 -4.39 6.29 -11.40
N ALA A 40 -3.96 7.29 -12.19
CA ALA A 40 -4.72 7.73 -13.36
C ALA A 40 -4.90 6.62 -14.40
N ASN A 41 -3.91 5.72 -14.50
CA ASN A 41 -3.96 4.53 -15.33
C ASN A 41 -3.47 3.31 -14.54
N ILE A 42 -4.40 2.54 -13.97
CA ILE A 42 -4.09 1.34 -13.19
C ILE A 42 -3.52 0.19 -14.06
N THR A 43 -3.66 0.27 -15.38
CA THR A 43 -3.14 -0.77 -16.29
C THR A 43 -1.68 -0.57 -16.67
N ASP A 44 -1.12 0.61 -16.40
CA ASP A 44 0.28 0.93 -16.70
C ASP A 44 1.14 0.76 -15.45
N ALA A 45 1.73 -0.43 -15.31
CA ALA A 45 2.56 -0.78 -14.15
C ALA A 45 3.73 0.20 -13.93
N GLU A 46 4.37 0.66 -15.00
CA GLU A 46 5.51 1.56 -14.89
C GLU A 46 5.07 2.94 -14.39
N GLN A 47 3.96 3.47 -14.91
CA GLN A 47 3.38 4.69 -14.41
C GLN A 47 2.98 4.57 -12.93
N VAL A 48 2.28 3.50 -12.55
CA VAL A 48 1.83 3.29 -11.16
C VAL A 48 3.01 3.24 -10.20
N VAL A 49 4.05 2.46 -10.52
CA VAL A 49 5.21 2.32 -9.63
C VAL A 49 6.01 3.62 -9.54
N ASN A 50 6.13 4.37 -10.65
CA ASN A 50 6.77 5.69 -10.62
C ASN A 50 6.00 6.70 -9.77
N ASP A 51 4.67 6.71 -9.84
CA ASP A 51 3.86 7.58 -9.00
C ASP A 51 4.00 7.20 -7.51
N LEU A 52 4.01 5.91 -7.18
CA LEU A 52 4.22 5.44 -5.81
C LEU A 52 5.62 5.78 -5.29
N ASP A 53 6.65 5.66 -6.13
CA ASP A 53 8.02 6.04 -5.80
C ASP A 53 8.11 7.54 -5.48
N LEU A 54 7.49 8.38 -6.30
CA LEU A 54 7.41 9.82 -6.06
C LEU A 54 6.67 10.14 -4.75
N LEU A 55 5.49 9.55 -4.54
CA LEU A 55 4.61 9.88 -3.43
C LEU A 55 5.12 9.36 -2.08
N LEU A 56 5.70 8.17 -2.06
CA LEU A 56 6.05 7.48 -0.81
C LEU A 56 7.52 7.58 -0.47
N THR A 57 8.40 7.73 -1.46
CA THR A 57 9.85 7.81 -1.20
C THR A 57 10.52 9.05 -1.78
N GLY A 58 9.83 9.85 -2.60
CA GLY A 58 10.42 11.02 -3.24
C GLY A 58 11.39 10.67 -4.37
N ASN A 59 11.07 9.66 -5.19
CA ASN A 59 11.91 9.14 -6.28
C ASN A 59 13.24 8.54 -5.83
N ARG A 60 13.26 7.92 -4.64
CA ARG A 60 14.49 7.37 -4.05
C ARG A 60 14.61 5.86 -4.24
N ILE A 61 13.56 5.17 -4.68
CA ILE A 61 13.61 3.71 -4.87
C ILE A 61 14.71 3.33 -5.86
N ASN A 62 15.55 2.39 -5.45
CA ASN A 62 16.56 1.78 -6.32
C ASN A 62 15.94 1.26 -7.65
N PRO A 63 16.54 1.56 -8.83
CA PRO A 63 16.00 1.12 -10.13
C PRO A 63 15.80 -0.39 -10.27
N THR A 64 16.68 -1.21 -9.68
CA THR A 64 16.55 -2.68 -9.68
C THR A 64 15.33 -3.13 -8.88
N PHE A 65 15.11 -2.50 -7.72
CA PHE A 65 13.93 -2.80 -6.89
C PHE A 65 12.66 -2.30 -7.56
N LYS A 66 12.71 -1.14 -8.23
CA LYS A 66 11.61 -0.63 -9.05
C LYS A 66 11.20 -1.63 -10.14
N GLN A 67 12.16 -2.19 -10.87
CA GLN A 67 11.87 -3.20 -11.90
C GLN A 67 11.25 -4.47 -11.30
N TYR A 68 11.71 -4.89 -10.12
CA TYR A 68 11.11 -6.01 -9.41
C TYR A 68 9.63 -5.75 -9.09
N ILE A 69 9.30 -4.57 -8.55
CA ILE A 69 7.91 -4.20 -8.26
C ILE A 69 7.05 -4.19 -9.53
N ILE A 70 7.58 -3.66 -10.65
CA ILE A 70 6.85 -3.64 -11.94
C ILE A 70 6.56 -5.06 -12.43
N ASN A 71 7.51 -5.99 -12.29
CA ASN A 71 7.31 -7.38 -12.73
C ASN A 71 6.22 -8.07 -11.88
N GLU A 72 6.31 -7.96 -10.56
CA GLU A 72 5.32 -8.52 -9.62
C GLU A 72 3.93 -7.91 -9.86
N TYR A 73 3.86 -6.60 -10.11
CA TYR A 73 2.61 -5.93 -10.44
C TYR A 73 1.96 -6.54 -11.68
N ASN A 74 2.71 -6.70 -12.78
CA ASN A 74 2.19 -7.26 -14.02
C ASN A 74 1.74 -8.72 -13.86
N GLU A 75 2.45 -9.50 -13.05
CA GLU A 75 2.09 -10.87 -12.73
C GLU A 75 0.77 -10.93 -11.94
N THR A 76 0.64 -10.16 -10.86
CA THR A 76 -0.60 -10.08 -10.07
C THR A 76 -1.76 -9.49 -10.86
N MET A 77 -1.51 -8.51 -11.73
CA MET A 77 -2.51 -7.92 -12.63
C MET A 77 -3.12 -8.98 -13.54
N THR A 78 -2.31 -9.94 -14.00
CA THR A 78 -2.74 -11.04 -14.88
C THR A 78 -3.45 -12.15 -14.10
N ASN A 79 -2.96 -12.48 -12.90
CA ASN A 79 -3.40 -13.63 -12.13
C ASN A 79 -4.60 -13.36 -11.22
N GLU A 80 -4.76 -12.13 -10.74
CA GLU A 80 -5.75 -11.77 -9.72
C GLU A 80 -6.65 -10.62 -10.17
N SER A 81 -6.23 -9.38 -9.93
CA SER A 81 -6.99 -8.18 -10.31
C SER A 81 -6.09 -6.93 -10.28
N PRO A 82 -6.53 -5.83 -10.92
CA PRO A 82 -5.83 -4.55 -10.84
C PRO A 82 -5.68 -4.00 -9.42
N GLU A 83 -6.70 -4.16 -8.59
CA GLU A 83 -6.70 -3.71 -7.20
C GLU A 83 -5.70 -4.50 -6.35
N ALA A 84 -5.62 -5.82 -6.57
CA ALA A 84 -4.65 -6.68 -5.91
C ALA A 84 -3.20 -6.30 -6.29
N ALA A 85 -2.95 -6.07 -7.59
CA ALA A 85 -1.65 -5.61 -8.10
C ALA A 85 -1.24 -4.25 -7.51
N PHE A 86 -2.17 -3.30 -7.47
CA PHE A 86 -1.94 -1.99 -6.86
C PHE A 86 -1.61 -2.08 -5.37
N LYS A 87 -2.37 -2.88 -4.63
CA LYS A 87 -2.13 -3.12 -3.22
C LYS A 87 -0.78 -3.80 -2.98
N LEU A 88 -0.39 -4.75 -3.84
CA LEU A 88 0.94 -5.37 -3.77
C LEU A 88 2.06 -4.36 -4.01
N ALA A 89 1.95 -3.50 -5.03
CA ALA A 89 2.96 -2.47 -5.28
C ALA A 89 3.10 -1.50 -4.10
N GLN A 90 1.99 -1.05 -3.52
CA GLN A 90 2.02 -0.20 -2.31
C GLN A 90 2.78 -0.89 -1.17
N LYS A 91 2.53 -2.19 -0.96
CA LYS A 91 3.21 -3.00 0.06
C LYS A 91 4.72 -3.08 -0.21
N LEU A 92 5.11 -3.41 -1.43
CA LEU A 92 6.52 -3.57 -1.79
C LEU A 92 7.29 -2.24 -1.67
N VAL A 93 6.67 -1.11 -2.05
CA VAL A 93 7.27 0.22 -1.86
C VAL A 93 7.48 0.54 -0.38
N VAL A 94 6.51 0.24 0.47
CA VAL A 94 6.63 0.49 1.93
C VAL A 94 7.68 -0.41 2.59
N LEU A 95 7.89 -1.61 2.06
CA LEU A 95 8.93 -2.51 2.52
C LEU A 95 10.33 -2.08 2.07
N SER A 96 10.43 -1.13 1.13
CA SER A 96 11.72 -0.61 0.68
C SER A 96 12.44 0.12 1.83
N PRO A 97 13.76 -0.04 1.96
CA PRO A 97 14.56 0.75 2.91
C PRO A 97 14.33 2.26 2.77
N GLU A 98 14.12 2.74 1.54
CA GLU A 98 13.99 4.14 1.17
C GLU A 98 12.71 4.80 1.70
N PHE A 99 11.71 4.02 2.09
CA PHE A 99 10.51 4.50 2.77
C PHE A 99 10.75 4.85 4.25
N HIS A 100 11.79 4.27 4.88
CA HIS A 100 12.04 4.41 6.31
C HIS A 100 13.07 5.51 6.67
N VAL A 101 13.52 6.28 5.68
CA VAL A 101 14.57 7.30 5.80
C VAL A 101 14.02 8.72 5.78
#